data_AF-A0A1B6IPU6-F1
#
_entry.id   AF-A0A1B6IPU6-F1
#
_cell.length_a   1.000
_cell.length_b   1.000
_cell.length_c   1.000
_cell.angle_alpha   90.00
_cell.angle_beta   90.00
_cell.angle_gamma   90.00
#
_symmetry.space_group_name_H-M   'P 1'
#
loop_
_entity.id
_entity.type
_entity.pdbx_description
1 polymer ?
#
loop_
_entity_poly.entity_id
_entity_poly.type
_entity_poly.pdbx_seq_one_letter_code
_entity_poly.pdbx_strand_id
1 'polypeptide(L)'
;MEVSENEKPVDSIDVSVTPSLTLEILKVIKDAQQQHGLRHSDYQRYRGYCTRRIRRLRKVLHILQGDKRNFKRRDVTEEKLKDERYLLIPLMLAERAWSHAMQLRQEANTEPRKRFRLVHRLRKATVYALQLQKLCETDKCDARTKLEAQAYVAWIHGSLHFELQMW
;
A
#
# COMPACT_ATOMS: atom_id res chain seq x y z
N MET A 1 9.63 -8.68 67.54
CA MET A 1 9.33 -7.30 67.10
C MET A 1 9.93 -7.16 65.72
N GLU A 2 9.01 -7.27 64.76
CA GLU A 2 8.99 -6.67 63.41
C GLU A 2 10.24 -6.78 62.53
N VAL A 3 10.15 -7.76 61.62
CA VAL A 3 10.82 -7.77 60.32
C VAL A 3 10.19 -6.65 59.48
N SER A 4 10.94 -5.57 59.25
CA SER A 4 10.52 -4.51 58.33
C SER A 4 10.83 -4.94 56.89
N GLU A 5 9.83 -5.51 56.23
CA GLU A 5 9.80 -5.70 54.77
C GLU A 5 9.88 -4.33 54.09
N ASN A 6 11.00 -4.08 53.42
CA ASN A 6 11.19 -2.89 52.61
C ASN A 6 10.68 -3.21 51.20
N GLU A 7 9.39 -2.95 50.96
CA GLU A 7 8.77 -3.05 49.63
C GLU A 7 9.51 -2.14 48.65
N LYS A 8 10.26 -2.76 47.73
CA LYS A 8 10.78 -2.07 46.56
C LYS A 8 9.66 -1.96 45.53
N PRO A 9 9.44 -0.79 44.89
CA PRO A 9 8.39 -0.65 43.91
C PRO A 9 8.65 -1.53 42.70
N VAL A 10 7.64 -2.33 42.39
CA VAL A 10 7.54 -3.26 41.28
C VAL A 10 7.50 -2.51 39.94
N ASP A 11 8.40 -2.92 39.06
CA ASP A 11 8.40 -2.81 37.61
C ASP A 11 8.12 -1.43 36.99
N SER A 12 9.21 -0.69 36.79
CA SER A 12 9.33 0.15 35.60
C SER A 12 9.13 -0.74 34.37
N ILE A 13 7.94 -0.68 33.77
CA ILE A 13 7.69 -1.19 32.43
C ILE A 13 8.60 -0.39 31.51
N ASP A 14 9.77 -0.96 31.24
CA ASP A 14 10.65 -0.54 30.17
C ASP A 14 9.88 -0.87 28.88
N VAL A 15 9.04 0.07 28.44
CA VAL A 15 8.39 0.01 27.14
C VAL A 15 9.53 0.11 26.16
N SER A 16 10.08 -1.05 25.79
CA SER A 16 10.98 -1.18 24.67
C SER A 16 10.23 -0.63 23.47
N VAL A 17 10.47 0.65 23.16
CA VAL A 17 9.95 1.32 21.97
C VAL A 17 10.68 0.67 20.80
N THR A 18 10.23 -0.52 20.43
CA THR A 18 10.61 -1.14 19.17
C THR A 18 10.22 -0.13 18.09
N PRO A 19 11.13 0.25 17.18
CA PRO A 19 10.86 1.27 16.19
C PRO A 19 9.69 0.80 15.33
N SER A 20 8.52 1.38 15.55
CA SER A 20 7.31 1.05 14.82
C SER A 20 7.38 1.69 13.44
N LEU A 21 7.07 0.90 12.41
CA LEU A 21 6.99 1.39 11.04
C LEU A 21 5.73 2.25 10.91
N THR A 22 5.94 3.54 10.70
CA THR A 22 4.89 4.53 10.51
C THR A 22 4.79 4.89 9.03
N LEU A 23 3.60 4.81 8.45
CA LEU A 23 3.36 5.21 7.07
C LEU A 23 2.03 5.94 6.96
N GLU A 24 2.10 7.23 6.61
CA GLU A 24 0.91 8.04 6.31
C GLU A 24 0.44 7.78 4.88
N ILE A 25 -0.23 6.65 4.67
CA ILE A 25 -0.70 6.15 3.37
C ILE A 25 -1.52 7.22 2.64
N LEU A 26 -2.50 7.82 3.32
CA LEU A 26 -3.41 8.79 2.69
C LEU A 26 -2.64 10.02 2.19
N LYS A 27 -1.75 10.56 3.02
CA LYS A 27 -0.93 11.73 2.67
C LYS A 27 0.00 11.43 1.51
N VAL A 28 0.72 10.30 1.57
CA VAL A 28 1.62 9.86 0.49
C VAL A 28 0.88 9.73 -0.84
N ILE A 29 -0.33 9.15 -0.83
CA ILE A 29 -1.16 9.05 -2.04
C ILE A 29 -1.55 10.44 -2.53
N LYS A 30 -2.14 11.29 -1.68
CA LYS A 30 -2.67 12.60 -2.10
C LYS A 30 -1.58 13.51 -2.65
N ASP A 31 -0.43 13.57 -1.98
CA ASP A 31 0.72 14.35 -2.44
C ASP A 31 1.22 13.86 -3.81
N ALA A 32 1.37 12.54 -3.96
CA ALA A 32 1.81 11.93 -5.20
C ALA A 32 0.80 12.16 -6.35
N GLN A 33 -0.49 12.07 -6.08
CA GLN A 33 -1.55 12.31 -7.06
C GLN A 33 -1.55 13.78 -7.51
N GLN A 34 -1.50 14.73 -6.58
CA GLN A 34 -1.49 16.16 -6.89
C GLN A 34 -0.25 16.56 -7.70
N GLN A 35 0.93 16.07 -7.32
CA GLN A 35 2.19 16.43 -7.97
C GLN A 35 2.37 15.79 -9.36
N HIS A 36 1.77 14.61 -9.61
CA HIS A 36 2.08 13.79 -10.78
C HIS A 36 0.93 13.62 -11.78
N GLY A 37 0.02 14.59 -11.87
CA GLY A 37 -0.90 14.74 -13.00
C GLY A 37 -2.38 14.72 -12.62
N LEU A 38 -2.75 14.18 -11.45
CA LEU A 38 -4.15 14.04 -11.08
C LEU A 38 -4.85 15.37 -10.81
N ARG A 39 -4.10 16.45 -10.56
CA ARG A 39 -4.63 17.83 -10.53
C ARG A 39 -5.35 18.22 -11.83
N HIS A 40 -4.92 17.65 -12.96
CA HIS A 40 -5.53 17.87 -14.27
C HIS A 40 -6.18 16.58 -14.82
N SER A 41 -6.51 15.63 -13.94
CA SER A 41 -7.09 14.33 -14.29
C SER A 41 -6.26 13.47 -15.27
N ASP A 42 -4.94 13.69 -15.32
CA ASP A 42 -4.03 12.89 -16.15
C ASP A 42 -3.61 11.60 -15.44
N TYR A 43 -4.47 10.58 -15.55
CA TYR A 43 -4.24 9.26 -14.97
C TYR A 43 -3.08 8.50 -15.65
N GLN A 44 -2.83 8.75 -16.94
CA GLN A 44 -1.75 8.10 -17.68
C GLN A 44 -0.38 8.53 -17.15
N ARG A 45 -0.20 9.83 -16.89
CA ARG A 45 1.02 10.37 -16.28
C ARG A 45 1.24 9.84 -14.87
N TYR A 46 0.20 9.81 -14.04
CA TYR A 46 0.28 9.26 -12.69
C TYR A 46 0.67 7.77 -12.71
N ARG A 47 0.06 6.97 -13.60
CA ARG A 47 0.44 5.55 -13.80
C ARG A 47 1.92 5.39 -14.18
N GLY A 48 2.42 6.27 -15.06
CA GLY A 48 3.82 6.30 -15.47
C GLY A 48 4.75 6.60 -14.28
N TYR A 49 4.37 7.56 -13.44
CA TYR A 49 5.06 7.84 -12.18
C TYR A 49 5.09 6.62 -11.26
N CYS A 50 3.94 5.98 -10.99
CA CYS A 50 3.89 4.80 -10.12
C CYS A 50 4.82 3.69 -10.63
N THR A 51 4.83 3.46 -11.95
CA THR A 51 5.73 2.47 -12.57
C THR A 51 7.20 2.77 -12.32
N ARG A 52 7.62 4.03 -12.50
CA ARG A 52 9.00 4.47 -12.25
C ARG A 52 9.35 4.41 -10.76
N ARG A 53 8.45 4.80 -9.87
CA ARG A 53 8.64 4.74 -8.41
C ARG A 53 8.81 3.29 -7.93
N ILE A 54 7.98 2.35 -8.39
CA ILE A 54 8.13 0.92 -8.08
C ILE A 54 9.49 0.40 -8.53
N ARG A 55 9.93 0.73 -9.76
CA ARG A 55 11.25 0.31 -10.28
C ARG A 55 12.39 0.83 -9.40
N ARG A 56 12.35 2.11 -9.00
CA ARG A 56 13.35 2.71 -8.10
C ARG A 56 13.35 2.05 -6.73
N LEU A 57 12.18 1.87 -6.11
CA LEU A 57 12.06 1.19 -4.81
C LEU A 57 12.63 -0.22 -4.86
N ARG A 58 12.29 -1.00 -5.89
CA ARG A 58 12.81 -2.37 -6.05
C ARG A 58 14.32 -2.41 -6.26
N LYS A 59 14.91 -1.40 -6.91
CA LYS A 59 16.36 -1.29 -7.09
C LYS A 59 17.06 -0.94 -5.77
N VAL A 60 16.53 0.03 -5.03
CA VAL A 60 17.09 0.46 -3.73
C VAL A 60 17.01 -0.66 -2.69
N LEU A 61 15.90 -1.40 -2.65
CA LEU A 61 15.67 -2.48 -1.69
C LEU A 61 16.21 -3.84 -2.16
N HIS A 62 16.94 -3.87 -3.29
CA HIS A 62 17.54 -5.07 -3.89
C HIS A 62 16.55 -6.25 -4.13
N ILE A 63 15.27 -5.95 -4.38
CA ILE A 63 14.21 -6.93 -4.67
C ILE A 63 13.75 -6.87 -6.13
N LEU A 64 14.73 -6.93 -7.03
CA LEU A 64 14.52 -7.01 -8.47
C LEU A 64 13.80 -8.32 -8.83
N GLN A 65 12.73 -8.24 -9.62
CA GLN A 65 11.89 -9.39 -9.99
C GLN A 65 12.46 -10.22 -11.16
N GLY A 66 13.76 -10.14 -11.41
CA GLY A 66 14.40 -10.88 -12.49
C GLY A 66 15.40 -10.05 -13.28
N ASP A 67 16.07 -10.77 -14.17
CA ASP A 67 17.03 -10.24 -15.13
C ASP A 67 16.39 -10.11 -16.51
N LYS A 68 17.16 -9.62 -17.50
CA LYS A 68 16.69 -9.41 -18.87
C LYS A 68 16.07 -10.67 -19.52
N ARG A 69 16.47 -11.87 -19.06
CA ARG A 69 16.04 -13.16 -19.64
C ARG A 69 15.08 -13.96 -18.76
N ASN A 70 15.16 -13.81 -17.44
CA ASN A 70 14.43 -14.66 -16.49
C ASN A 70 13.63 -13.81 -15.51
N PHE A 71 12.31 -14.05 -15.46
CA PHE A 71 11.44 -13.46 -14.44
C PHE A 71 11.45 -14.32 -13.17
N LYS A 72 11.74 -13.70 -12.03
CA LYS A 72 11.64 -14.31 -10.70
C LYS A 72 10.69 -13.49 -9.85
N ARG A 73 9.53 -14.04 -9.54
CA ARG A 73 8.56 -13.37 -8.67
C ARG A 73 9.18 -13.15 -7.28
N ARG A 74 9.46 -11.88 -6.95
CA ARG A 74 9.89 -11.45 -5.62
C ARG A 74 8.81 -10.61 -4.99
N ASP A 75 8.02 -11.27 -4.16
CA ASP A 75 7.00 -10.64 -3.33
C ASP A 75 7.64 -10.11 -2.04
N VAL A 76 6.98 -9.11 -1.45
CA VAL A 76 7.38 -8.54 -0.16
C VAL A 76 6.82 -9.47 0.92
N THR A 77 7.71 -10.07 1.70
CA THR A 77 7.36 -10.95 2.83
C THR A 77 7.57 -10.21 4.15
N GLU A 78 6.91 -10.68 5.20
CA GLU A 78 6.96 -10.10 6.57
C GLU A 78 8.39 -10.00 7.12
N GLU A 79 9.23 -11.00 6.80
CA GLU A 79 10.65 -11.05 7.17
C GLU A 79 11.47 -9.89 6.60
N LYS A 80 11.04 -9.31 5.47
CA LYS A 80 11.74 -8.22 4.79
C LYS A 80 11.31 -6.84 5.27
N LEU A 81 10.30 -6.73 6.15
CA LEU A 81 9.95 -5.45 6.78
C LEU A 81 11.06 -5.03 7.76
N LYS A 82 12.05 -4.36 7.20
CA LYS A 82 13.10 -3.61 7.89
C LYS A 82 12.91 -2.10 7.78
N ASP A 83 12.21 -1.66 6.73
CA ASP A 83 12.05 -0.26 6.33
C ASP A 83 10.61 -0.05 5.82
N GLU A 84 10.03 1.12 6.09
CA GLU A 84 8.74 1.59 5.59
C GLU A 84 8.65 1.52 4.05
N ARG A 85 9.79 1.63 3.37
CA ARG A 85 9.87 1.58 1.90
C ARG A 85 9.38 0.24 1.33
N TYR A 86 9.40 -0.84 2.10
CA TYR A 86 8.83 -2.12 1.69
C TYR A 86 7.30 -2.05 1.58
N LEU A 87 6.63 -1.31 2.48
CA LEU A 87 5.17 -1.07 2.44
C LEU A 87 4.78 -0.20 1.25
N LEU A 88 5.65 0.74 0.85
CA LEU A 88 5.41 1.57 -0.33
C LEU A 88 5.30 0.76 -1.64
N ILE A 89 5.88 -0.43 -1.74
CA ILE A 89 5.82 -1.23 -2.97
C ILE A 89 4.41 -1.74 -3.29
N PRO A 90 3.72 -2.50 -2.41
CA PRO A 90 2.34 -2.92 -2.65
C PRO A 90 1.40 -1.72 -2.76
N LEU A 91 1.63 -0.65 -2.00
CA LEU A 91 0.89 0.60 -2.13
C LEU A 91 0.99 1.19 -3.55
N MET A 92 2.21 1.38 -4.07
CA MET A 92 2.40 1.93 -5.42
C MET A 92 1.91 0.96 -6.51
N LEU A 93 1.92 -0.35 -6.27
CA LEU A 93 1.35 -1.35 -7.18
C LEU A 93 -0.18 -1.24 -7.27
N ALA A 94 -0.84 -1.05 -6.13
CA ALA A 94 -2.28 -0.80 -6.04
C ALA A 94 -2.63 0.51 -6.77
N GLU A 95 -1.94 1.62 -6.47
CA GLU A 95 -2.14 2.92 -7.12
C GLU A 95 -1.93 2.87 -8.64
N ARG A 96 -0.95 2.09 -9.12
CA ARG A 96 -0.75 1.89 -10.56
C ARG A 96 -1.91 1.14 -11.21
N ALA A 97 -2.48 0.14 -10.53
CA ALA A 97 -3.63 -0.60 -11.04
C ALA A 97 -4.89 0.26 -11.03
N TRP A 98 -5.12 1.00 -9.94
CA TRP A 98 -6.23 1.94 -9.79
C TRP A 98 -6.17 3.07 -10.81
N SER A 99 -5.03 3.74 -11.00
CA SER A 99 -4.89 4.80 -12.02
C SER A 99 -5.15 4.31 -13.43
N HIS A 100 -4.75 3.07 -13.75
CA HIS A 100 -5.09 2.46 -15.03
C HIS A 100 -6.60 2.20 -15.15
N ALA A 101 -7.26 1.75 -14.09
CA ALA A 101 -8.72 1.59 -14.09
C ALA A 101 -9.42 2.94 -14.32
N MET A 102 -8.97 4.00 -13.65
CA MET A 102 -9.53 5.35 -13.81
C MET A 102 -9.32 5.93 -15.22
N GLN A 103 -8.16 5.69 -15.84
CA GLN A 103 -7.95 6.02 -17.26
C GLN A 103 -8.93 5.26 -18.15
N LEU A 104 -9.07 3.94 -17.94
CA LEU A 104 -10.01 3.12 -18.71
C LEU A 104 -11.47 3.55 -18.49
N ARG A 105 -11.79 4.15 -17.34
CA ARG A 105 -13.12 4.70 -17.05
C ARG A 105 -13.43 5.90 -17.92
N GLN A 106 -12.46 6.80 -18.12
CA GLN A 106 -12.61 7.93 -19.06
C GLN A 106 -12.75 7.43 -20.50
N GLU A 107 -11.92 6.47 -20.91
CA GLU A 107 -11.97 5.88 -22.27
C GLU A 107 -13.25 5.06 -22.51
N ALA A 108 -13.88 4.53 -21.46
CA ALA A 108 -15.09 3.73 -21.58
C ALA A 108 -16.33 4.55 -22.00
N ASN A 109 -16.26 5.88 -21.91
CA ASN A 109 -17.32 6.75 -22.41
C ASN A 109 -17.46 6.68 -23.94
N THR A 110 -16.34 6.50 -24.66
CA THR A 110 -16.34 6.32 -26.11
C THR A 110 -16.32 4.84 -26.50
N GLU A 111 -15.66 3.99 -25.71
CA GLU A 111 -15.46 2.57 -26.01
C GLU A 111 -15.96 1.69 -24.84
N PRO A 112 -17.26 1.35 -24.77
CA PRO A 112 -17.86 0.65 -23.62
C PRO A 112 -17.17 -0.67 -23.26
N ARG A 113 -16.57 -1.36 -24.24
CA ARG A 113 -15.83 -2.62 -24.03
C ARG A 113 -14.63 -2.47 -23.08
N LYS A 114 -14.11 -1.25 -22.88
CA LYS A 114 -13.04 -0.96 -21.93
C LYS A 114 -13.45 -1.20 -20.46
N ARG A 115 -14.76 -1.20 -20.16
CA ARG A 115 -15.29 -1.50 -18.81
C ARG A 115 -14.86 -2.86 -18.27
N PHE A 116 -14.82 -3.91 -19.11
CA PHE A 116 -14.34 -5.23 -18.69
C PHE A 116 -12.90 -5.17 -18.17
N ARG A 117 -12.04 -4.43 -18.87
CA ARG A 117 -10.64 -4.25 -18.48
C ARG A 117 -10.50 -3.36 -17.24
N LEU A 118 -11.34 -2.33 -17.10
CA LEU A 118 -11.42 -1.49 -15.89
C LEU A 118 -11.68 -2.34 -14.66
N VAL A 119 -12.72 -3.17 -14.67
CA VAL A 119 -13.08 -4.05 -13.54
C VAL A 119 -11.92 -4.99 -13.21
N HIS A 120 -11.30 -5.60 -14.22
CA HIS A 120 -10.12 -6.44 -14.01
C HIS A 120 -8.94 -5.68 -13.36
N ARG A 121 -8.75 -4.40 -13.71
CA ARG A 121 -7.72 -3.56 -13.07
C ARG A 121 -8.05 -3.22 -11.62
N LEU A 122 -9.31 -2.92 -11.30
CA LEU A 122 -9.74 -2.70 -9.92
C LEU A 122 -9.61 -3.96 -9.06
N ARG A 123 -10.00 -5.14 -9.57
CA ARG A 123 -9.73 -6.42 -8.90
C ARG A 123 -8.25 -6.65 -8.64
N LYS A 124 -7.38 -6.18 -9.53
CA LYS A 124 -5.94 -6.26 -9.31
C LYS A 124 -5.46 -5.26 -8.25
N ALA A 125 -6.08 -4.08 -8.17
CA ALA A 125 -5.79 -3.08 -7.14
C ALA A 125 -6.19 -3.59 -5.74
N THR A 126 -7.37 -4.22 -5.60
CA THR A 126 -7.81 -4.81 -4.33
C THR A 126 -6.83 -5.88 -3.83
N VAL A 127 -6.36 -6.77 -4.70
CA VAL A 127 -5.37 -7.79 -4.32
C VAL A 127 -4.09 -7.16 -3.76
N TYR A 128 -3.59 -6.07 -4.37
CA TYR A 128 -2.40 -5.39 -3.85
C TYR A 128 -2.67 -4.61 -2.56
N ALA A 129 -3.86 -4.03 -2.41
CA ALA A 129 -4.27 -3.37 -1.17
C ALA A 129 -4.38 -4.37 -0.01
N LEU A 130 -4.97 -5.56 -0.24
CA LEU A 130 -5.03 -6.64 0.75
C LEU A 130 -3.64 -7.16 1.12
N GLN A 131 -2.73 -7.26 0.14
CA GLN A 131 -1.33 -7.58 0.42
C GLN A 131 -0.66 -6.53 1.30
N LEU A 132 -0.94 -5.24 1.09
CA LEU A 132 -0.45 -4.17 1.96
C LEU A 132 -1.01 -4.33 3.38
N GLN A 133 -2.32 -4.51 3.54
CA GLN A 133 -2.95 -4.69 4.85
C GLN A 133 -2.34 -5.88 5.60
N LYS A 134 -2.18 -7.03 4.95
CA LYS A 134 -1.57 -8.21 5.56
C LYS A 134 -0.16 -7.92 6.08
N LEU A 135 0.64 -7.15 5.34
CA LEU A 135 1.97 -6.75 5.80
C LEU A 135 1.94 -5.74 6.95
N CYS A 136 0.89 -4.92 7.03
CA CYS A 136 0.69 -3.97 8.12
C CYS A 136 0.16 -4.65 9.40
N GLU A 137 -0.49 -5.81 9.32
CA GLU A 137 -1.04 -6.51 10.50
C GLU A 137 0.04 -6.99 11.49
N THR A 138 1.28 -7.17 11.02
CA THR A 138 2.44 -7.54 11.85
C THR A 138 2.69 -6.55 13.01
N ASP A 139 3.25 -7.04 14.12
CA ASP A 139 3.55 -6.26 15.33
C ASP A 139 4.57 -5.14 15.13
N LYS A 140 5.27 -5.12 14.00
CA LYS A 140 6.25 -4.09 13.64
C LYS A 140 5.62 -2.77 13.17
N CYS A 141 4.33 -2.77 12.82
CA CYS A 141 3.66 -1.59 12.28
C CYS A 141 2.85 -0.87 13.36
N ASP A 142 2.87 0.46 13.30
CA ASP A 142 2.08 1.30 14.20
C ASP A 142 0.56 1.10 13.99
N ALA A 143 -0.22 1.29 15.05
CA ALA A 143 -1.69 1.18 15.04
C ALA A 143 -2.32 2.13 14.00
N ARG A 144 -1.75 3.33 13.83
CA ARG A 144 -2.20 4.28 12.82
C ARG A 144 -2.04 3.71 11.41
N THR A 145 -0.87 3.15 11.09
CA THR A 145 -0.59 2.54 9.78
C THR A 145 -1.55 1.38 9.49
N LYS A 146 -1.88 0.57 10.51
CA LYS A 146 -2.86 -0.52 10.40
C LYS A 146 -4.24 -0.01 10.00
N LEU A 147 -4.73 1.03 10.67
CA LEU A 147 -6.04 1.65 10.36
C LEU A 147 -6.05 2.32 8.98
N GLU A 148 -4.99 3.04 8.62
CA GLU A 148 -4.90 3.66 7.29
C GLU A 148 -4.87 2.60 6.17
N ALA A 149 -4.22 1.45 6.39
CA ALA A 149 -4.22 0.36 5.43
C ALA A 149 -5.60 -0.28 5.27
N GLN A 150 -6.32 -0.50 6.37
CA GLN A 150 -7.70 -0.99 6.36
C GLN A 150 -8.64 -0.01 5.62
N ALA A 151 -8.53 1.28 5.91
CA ALA A 151 -9.31 2.31 5.23
C ALA A 151 -9.01 2.34 3.72
N TYR A 152 -7.74 2.20 3.33
CA TYR A 152 -7.35 2.13 1.91
C TYR A 152 -7.93 0.90 1.21
N VAL A 153 -7.88 -0.27 1.85
CA VAL A 153 -8.50 -1.50 1.33
C VAL A 153 -10.00 -1.32 1.14
N ALA A 154 -10.70 -0.81 2.17
CA ALA A 154 -12.13 -0.56 2.11
C ALA A 154 -12.49 0.41 0.98
N TRP A 155 -11.71 1.47 0.78
CA TRP A 155 -11.91 2.43 -0.31
C TRP A 155 -11.73 1.81 -1.70
N ILE A 156 -10.68 1.00 -1.92
CA ILE A 156 -10.44 0.32 -3.20
C ILE A 156 -11.52 -0.75 -3.46
N HIS A 157 -11.94 -1.49 -2.42
CA HIS A 157 -13.06 -2.43 -2.52
C HIS A 157 -14.36 -1.74 -2.86
N GLY A 158 -14.71 -0.65 -2.17
CA GLY A 158 -15.89 0.15 -2.48
C GLY A 158 -15.89 0.65 -3.92
N SER A 159 -14.73 1.11 -4.41
CA SER A 159 -14.56 1.50 -5.82
C SER A 159 -14.85 0.34 -6.79
N LEU A 160 -14.45 -0.90 -6.44
CA LEU A 160 -14.73 -2.08 -7.25
C LEU A 160 -16.22 -2.48 -7.20
N HIS A 161 -16.82 -2.52 -6.00
CA HIS A 161 -18.22 -2.90 -5.81
C HIS A 161 -19.17 -1.93 -6.51
N PHE A 162 -18.87 -0.63 -6.44
CA PHE A 162 -19.58 0.41 -7.17
C PHE A 162 -19.56 0.18 -8.69
N GLU A 163 -18.40 -0.12 -9.27
CA GLU A 163 -18.26 -0.40 -10.71
C GLU A 163 -18.91 -1.74 -11.12
N LEU A 164 -19.05 -2.68 -10.17
CA LEU A 164 -19.80 -3.92 -10.35
C LEU A 164 -21.30 -3.79 -10.10
N GLN A 165 -21.79 -2.60 -9.71
CA GLN A 165 -23.19 -2.33 -9.37
C GLN A 165 -23.72 -3.23 -8.25
N MET A 166 -22.85 -3.64 -7.33
CA MET A 166 -23.22 -4.31 -6.08
C MET A 166 -23.35 -3.25 -4.99
N TRP A 167 -24.58 -2.77 -4.78
CA TRP A 167 -24.93 -1.73 -3.81
C TRP A 167 -24.96 -2.24 -2.37
#